data_AF-A0A1W2C888-F1
#
_entry.id   AF-A0A1W2C888-F1
#
_cell.length_a   1.000
_cell.length_b   1.000
_cell.length_c   1.000
_cell.angle_alpha   90.00
_cell.angle_beta   90.00
_cell.angle_gamma   90.00
#
_symmetry.space_group_name_H-M   'P 1'
#
loop_
_entity.id
_entity.type
_entity.pdbx_description
1 polymer ?
#
loop_
_entity_poly.entity_id
_entity_poly.type
_entity_poly.pdbx_seq_one_letter_code
_entity_poly.pdbx_strand_id
1 'polypeptide(L)'
;MAVRAVCDCGWSRLYKTREKAAAAATDHACAAGVRRATRKHRCARCGLEAVYENAGATEARYWFSRHSCRKQEEAMLRAALAEERAAAVDRTPKPCHHKQANHQHGTRACYVLDRCRCTPCATANTASENERNRLKAYGRYHRYVDAYPLRLHVQELREAGMGLKTIAERSGVAHGALWKLMYGKRQPDGSQTPSRRVLRQTAEKLYALDPAWSTQLRLAGGAVLDQERSAAVSRRLQALVALGWSMSEIGRRLGLRHAANVIPIVRGERRMTVATARKANALFEELCMTLPPADTVPQRVTATRSRRYAKEQGWVPPLALEDLDDELGVA
;
A
#
# COMPACT_ATOMS: atom_id res chain seq x y z
N MET A 1 -6.12 -70.88 3.53
CA MET A 1 -6.91 -70.47 2.35
C MET A 1 -7.50 -69.09 2.61
N ALA A 2 -7.35 -68.14 1.69
CA ALA A 2 -7.94 -66.81 1.86
C ALA A 2 -9.47 -66.91 1.76
N VAL A 3 -10.17 -66.31 2.72
CA VAL A 3 -11.63 -66.39 2.82
C VAL A 3 -12.20 -65.05 2.37
N ARG A 4 -13.14 -65.09 1.42
CA ARG A 4 -13.79 -63.90 0.87
C ARG A 4 -15.03 -63.57 1.70
N ALA A 5 -15.03 -62.41 2.35
CA ALA A 5 -16.26 -61.85 2.91
C ALA A 5 -17.04 -61.20 1.77
N VAL A 6 -18.34 -61.48 1.68
CA VAL A 6 -19.26 -60.87 0.70
C VAL A 6 -20.45 -60.34 1.49
N CYS A 7 -20.78 -59.07 1.31
CA CYS A 7 -21.99 -58.46 1.85
C CYS A 7 -23.06 -58.40 0.76
N ASP A 8 -24.33 -58.45 1.13
CA ASP A 8 -25.48 -58.39 0.21
C ASP A 8 -25.53 -57.10 -0.63
N CYS A 9 -24.83 -56.03 -0.20
CA CYS A 9 -24.66 -54.80 -0.98
C CYS A 9 -23.67 -54.92 -2.16
N GLY A 10 -23.00 -56.08 -2.32
CA GLY A 10 -22.01 -56.35 -3.37
C GLY A 10 -20.57 -55.95 -3.02
N TRP A 11 -20.30 -55.54 -1.77
CA TRP A 11 -18.95 -55.37 -1.25
C TRP A 11 -18.29 -56.74 -1.01
N SER A 12 -17.01 -56.89 -1.40
CA SER A 12 -16.26 -58.09 -1.06
C SER A 12 -14.77 -57.82 -0.83
N ARG A 13 -14.18 -58.48 0.17
CA ARG A 13 -12.74 -58.38 0.49
C ARG A 13 -12.19 -59.74 0.96
N LEU A 14 -10.91 -59.98 0.69
CA LEU A 14 -10.21 -61.22 1.04
C LEU A 14 -9.52 -61.08 2.40
N TYR A 15 -9.67 -62.09 3.26
CA TYR A 15 -9.09 -62.15 4.59
C TYR A 15 -8.33 -63.47 4.81
N LYS A 16 -7.36 -63.43 5.72
CA LYS A 16 -6.52 -64.60 6.04
C LYS A 16 -7.26 -65.66 6.87
N THR A 17 -8.30 -65.29 7.62
CA THR A 17 -9.05 -66.19 8.50
C THR A 17 -10.57 -65.97 8.38
N ARG A 18 -11.35 -67.02 8.68
CA ARG A 18 -12.82 -66.99 8.65
C ARG A 18 -13.41 -66.03 9.68
N GLU A 19 -12.86 -65.99 10.89
CA GLU A 19 -13.34 -65.08 11.96
C GLU A 19 -13.15 -63.61 11.58
N LYS A 20 -12.01 -63.24 10.98
CA LYS A 20 -11.81 -61.87 10.49
C LYS A 20 -12.74 -61.52 9.32
N ALA A 21 -13.02 -62.50 8.45
CA ALA A 21 -13.98 -62.31 7.37
C ALA A 21 -15.40 -62.09 7.90
N ALA A 22 -15.81 -62.81 8.95
CA ALA A 22 -17.11 -62.67 9.59
C ALA A 22 -17.24 -61.33 10.34
N ALA A 23 -16.29 -61.01 11.22
CA ALA A 23 -16.31 -59.76 11.98
C ALA A 23 -16.30 -58.51 11.07
N ALA A 24 -15.50 -58.52 10.00
CA ALA A 24 -15.47 -57.42 9.04
C ALA A 24 -16.73 -57.32 8.15
N ALA A 25 -17.48 -58.41 7.99
CA ALA A 25 -18.79 -58.39 7.33
C ALA A 25 -19.87 -57.80 8.24
N THR A 26 -19.76 -57.98 9.56
CA THR A 26 -20.68 -57.43 10.57
C THR A 26 -20.38 -55.96 10.89
N ASP A 27 -19.10 -55.61 11.02
CA ASP A 27 -18.63 -54.22 11.22
C ASP A 27 -18.70 -53.38 9.93
N HIS A 28 -19.01 -53.99 8.79
CA HIS A 28 -19.33 -53.26 7.58
C HIS A 28 -20.61 -52.47 7.81
N ALA A 29 -20.46 -51.24 8.29
CA ALA A 29 -21.55 -50.30 8.48
C ALA A 29 -22.18 -49.98 7.12
N CYS A 30 -23.22 -50.74 6.76
CA CYS A 30 -24.16 -50.44 5.69
C CYS A 30 -25.13 -49.32 6.12
N ALA A 31 -24.64 -48.38 6.93
CA ALA A 31 -25.40 -47.26 7.45
C ALA A 31 -25.61 -46.24 6.33
N ALA A 32 -26.88 -46.08 5.95
CA ALA A 32 -27.39 -45.12 4.96
C ALA A 32 -26.99 -45.38 3.50
N GLY A 33 -27.50 -46.45 2.87
CA GLY A 33 -27.90 -46.47 1.45
C GLY A 33 -26.87 -46.17 0.34
N VAL A 34 -25.61 -45.86 0.65
CA VAL A 34 -24.59 -45.49 -0.34
C VAL A 34 -23.75 -46.73 -0.67
N ARG A 35 -24.06 -47.34 -1.82
CA ARG A 35 -23.34 -48.48 -2.38
C ARG A 35 -21.89 -48.09 -2.72
N ARG A 36 -20.92 -48.42 -1.87
CA ARG A 36 -19.49 -48.17 -2.15
C ARG A 36 -18.88 -49.27 -3.00
N ALA A 37 -19.31 -49.36 -4.26
CA ALA A 37 -18.73 -50.28 -5.24
C ALA A 37 -17.92 -49.49 -6.28
N THR A 38 -16.60 -49.68 -6.32
CA THR A 38 -15.77 -49.16 -7.40
C THR A 38 -15.97 -50.02 -8.65
N ARG A 39 -16.32 -49.39 -9.77
CA ARG A 39 -16.50 -50.05 -11.07
C ARG A 39 -15.52 -49.48 -12.08
N LYS A 40 -14.82 -50.35 -12.80
CA LYS A 40 -13.84 -49.98 -13.82
C LYS A 40 -14.34 -50.46 -15.18
N HIS A 41 -14.34 -49.58 -16.17
CA HIS A 41 -14.67 -49.89 -17.56
C HIS A 41 -13.53 -49.43 -18.47
N ARG A 42 -13.22 -50.25 -19.49
CA ARG A 42 -12.21 -49.94 -20.51
C ARG A 42 -12.86 -50.04 -21.89
N CYS A 43 -12.61 -49.06 -22.74
CA CYS A 43 -13.03 -49.11 -24.13
C CYS A 43 -11.96 -49.81 -24.95
N ALA A 44 -12.31 -50.88 -25.66
CA ALA A 44 -11.36 -51.60 -26.51
C ALA A 44 -10.89 -50.78 -27.71
N ARG A 45 -11.68 -49.79 -28.17
CA ARG A 45 -11.37 -48.97 -29.35
C ARG A 45 -10.47 -47.78 -29.03
N CYS A 46 -10.91 -46.90 -28.11
CA CYS A 46 -10.20 -45.66 -27.81
C CYS A 46 -9.32 -45.74 -26.54
N GLY A 47 -9.26 -46.90 -25.88
CA GLY A 47 -8.45 -47.10 -24.69
C GLY A 47 -8.93 -46.38 -23.43
N LEU A 48 -10.05 -45.63 -23.48
CA LEU A 48 -10.58 -44.90 -22.33
C LEU A 48 -10.82 -45.84 -21.14
N GLU A 49 -10.16 -45.52 -20.03
CA GLU A 49 -10.40 -46.14 -18.73
C GLU A 49 -11.21 -45.19 -17.86
N ALA A 50 -12.38 -45.63 -17.40
CA ALA A 50 -13.21 -44.87 -16.48
C ALA A 50 -13.39 -45.66 -15.18
N VAL A 51 -13.15 -44.98 -14.06
CA VAL A 51 -13.36 -45.51 -12.71
C VAL A 51 -14.51 -44.74 -12.08
N TYR A 52 -15.58 -45.45 -11.72
CA TYR A 52 -16.73 -44.88 -11.05
C TYR A 52 -16.77 -45.37 -9.61
N GLU A 53 -16.62 -44.42 -8.69
CA GLU A 53 -16.77 -44.67 -7.25
C GLU A 53 -18.22 -44.44 -6.85
N ASN A 54 -18.75 -45.30 -6.00
CA ASN A 54 -20.10 -45.19 -5.43
C ASN A 54 -21.28 -45.20 -6.42
N ALA A 55 -21.05 -45.64 -7.66
CA ALA A 55 -22.07 -45.68 -8.72
C ALA A 55 -22.76 -47.05 -8.79
N GLY A 56 -24.06 -47.06 -9.11
CA GLY A 56 -24.77 -48.29 -9.45
C GLY A 56 -24.18 -48.93 -10.72
N ALA A 57 -24.26 -50.26 -10.85
CA ALA A 57 -23.72 -50.96 -12.01
C ALA A 57 -24.37 -50.51 -13.34
N THR A 58 -25.67 -50.22 -13.32
CA THR A 58 -26.42 -49.71 -14.47
C THR A 58 -26.03 -48.28 -14.82
N GLU A 59 -25.84 -47.43 -13.81
CA GLU A 59 -25.43 -46.03 -13.98
C GLU A 59 -24.01 -45.92 -14.53
N ALA A 60 -23.06 -46.67 -13.96
CA ALA A 60 -21.68 -46.72 -14.43
C ALA A 60 -21.60 -47.18 -15.90
N ARG A 61 -22.39 -48.21 -16.28
CA ARG A 61 -22.50 -48.65 -17.67
C ARG A 61 -23.12 -47.60 -18.58
N TYR A 62 -24.16 -46.91 -18.11
CA TYR A 62 -24.84 -45.86 -18.87
C TYR A 62 -23.94 -44.63 -19.09
N TRP A 63 -23.24 -44.16 -18.07
CA TRP A 63 -22.28 -43.07 -18.21
C TRP A 63 -21.13 -43.47 -19.12
N PHE A 64 -20.63 -44.71 -18.97
CA PHE A 64 -19.59 -45.22 -19.84
C PHE A 64 -20.06 -45.33 -21.29
N SER A 65 -21.27 -45.83 -21.58
CA SER A 65 -21.73 -46.00 -22.97
C SER A 65 -21.88 -44.69 -23.75
N ARG A 66 -22.00 -43.55 -23.05
CA ARG A 66 -22.10 -42.21 -23.66
C ARG A 66 -20.75 -41.60 -24.06
N HIS A 67 -19.63 -42.26 -23.78
CA HIS A 67 -18.34 -41.76 -24.24
C HIS A 67 -18.26 -41.80 -25.78
N SER A 68 -17.61 -40.81 -26.36
CA SER A 68 -17.35 -40.79 -27.80
C SER A 68 -15.90 -41.17 -28.05
N CYS A 69 -15.68 -42.29 -28.74
CA CYS A 69 -14.34 -42.74 -29.13
C CYS A 69 -13.58 -41.65 -29.90
N ARG A 70 -14.25 -40.97 -30.85
CA ARG A 70 -13.67 -39.84 -31.60
C ARG A 70 -13.23 -38.69 -30.69
N LYS A 71 -14.07 -38.27 -29.72
CA LYS A 71 -13.68 -37.22 -28.77
C LYS A 71 -12.48 -37.62 -27.92
N GLN A 72 -12.39 -38.90 -27.54
CA GLN A 72 -11.25 -39.42 -26.79
C GLN A 72 -9.98 -39.42 -27.63
N GLU A 73 -10.04 -39.91 -28.87
CA GLU A 73 -8.93 -39.90 -29.83
C GLU A 73 -8.44 -38.47 -30.08
N GLU A 74 -9.35 -37.52 -30.32
CA GLU A 74 -8.99 -36.10 -30.45
C GLU A 74 -8.35 -35.52 -29.17
N ALA A 75 -8.84 -35.91 -27.99
CA ALA A 75 -8.27 -35.46 -26.72
C ALA A 75 -6.85 -36.00 -26.53
N MET A 76 -6.60 -37.27 -26.88
CA MET A 76 -5.27 -37.89 -26.86
C MET A 76 -4.33 -37.19 -27.85
N LEU A 77 -4.79 -36.90 -29.07
CA LEU A 77 -4.00 -36.13 -30.05
C LEU A 77 -3.66 -34.72 -29.53
N ARG A 78 -4.64 -34.02 -28.93
CA ARG A 78 -4.40 -32.69 -28.32
C ARG A 78 -3.39 -32.77 -27.16
N ALA A 79 -3.43 -33.84 -26.36
CA ALA A 79 -2.48 -34.07 -25.28
C ALA A 79 -1.07 -34.34 -25.81
N ALA A 80 -0.92 -35.21 -26.82
CA ALA A 80 0.35 -35.48 -27.47
C ALA A 80 0.97 -34.20 -28.08
N LEU A 81 0.17 -33.42 -28.82
CA LEU A 81 0.62 -32.13 -29.35
C LEU A 81 1.01 -31.14 -28.23
N ALA A 82 0.35 -31.19 -27.07
CA ALA A 82 0.71 -30.36 -25.93
C ALA A 82 2.04 -30.80 -25.30
N GLU A 83 2.30 -32.11 -25.21
CA GLU A 83 3.57 -32.67 -24.76
C GLU A 83 4.71 -32.30 -25.71
N GLU A 84 4.52 -32.45 -27.02
CA GLU A 84 5.49 -32.03 -28.04
C GLU A 84 5.82 -30.53 -27.93
N ARG A 85 4.79 -29.69 -27.81
CA ARG A 85 4.99 -28.25 -27.61
C ARG A 85 5.72 -27.96 -26.31
N ALA A 86 5.42 -28.67 -25.23
CA ALA A 86 6.08 -28.48 -23.94
C ALA A 86 7.56 -28.88 -23.98
N ALA A 87 7.89 -29.97 -24.68
CA ALA A 87 9.25 -30.46 -24.90
C ALA A 87 10.06 -29.49 -25.78
N ALA A 88 9.43 -28.85 -26.77
CA ALA A 88 10.08 -27.87 -27.64
C ALA A 88 10.43 -26.54 -26.94
N VAL A 89 9.90 -26.26 -25.75
CA VAL A 89 10.21 -25.01 -25.03
C VAL A 89 11.59 -25.09 -24.39
N ASP A 90 12.51 -24.27 -24.87
CA ASP A 90 13.79 -24.02 -24.23
C ASP A 90 13.60 -23.48 -22.79
N ARG A 91 14.02 -24.29 -21.80
CA ARG A 91 13.95 -23.99 -20.36
C ARG A 91 15.24 -23.43 -19.79
N THR A 92 16.23 -23.15 -20.63
CA THR A 92 17.48 -22.54 -20.15
C THR A 92 17.24 -21.09 -19.69
N PRO A 93 17.87 -20.65 -18.58
CA PRO A 93 17.83 -19.25 -18.17
C PRO A 93 18.46 -18.35 -19.25
N LYS A 94 17.73 -17.32 -19.66
CA LYS A 94 18.16 -16.37 -20.70
C LYS A 94 18.67 -15.07 -20.08
N PRO A 95 19.76 -14.48 -20.59
CA PRO A 95 20.27 -13.22 -20.06
C PRO A 95 19.29 -12.06 -20.28
N CYS A 96 19.32 -11.07 -19.38
CA CYS A 96 18.57 -9.82 -19.54
C CYS A 96 19.28 -8.91 -20.55
N HIS A 97 18.53 -8.34 -21.51
CA HIS A 97 19.06 -7.42 -22.53
C HIS A 97 18.66 -5.95 -22.32
N HIS A 98 18.05 -5.61 -21.18
CA HIS A 98 17.59 -4.26 -20.90
C HIS A 98 18.73 -3.36 -20.41
N LYS A 99 18.90 -2.18 -21.04
CA LYS A 99 19.98 -1.24 -20.72
C LYS A 99 19.95 -0.66 -19.29
N GLN A 100 18.76 -0.59 -18.68
CA GLN A 100 18.53 0.11 -17.40
C GLN A 100 18.07 -0.82 -16.27
N ALA A 101 17.93 -2.13 -16.52
CA ALA A 101 17.41 -3.05 -15.52
C ALA A 101 17.99 -4.45 -15.69
N ASN A 102 18.37 -5.07 -14.57
CA ASN A 102 18.73 -6.49 -14.50
C ASN A 102 17.58 -7.22 -13.80
N HIS A 103 16.78 -7.96 -14.56
CA HIS A 103 15.71 -8.77 -13.97
C HIS A 103 16.29 -10.08 -13.40
N GLN A 104 15.88 -10.43 -12.19
CA GLN A 104 16.23 -11.71 -11.59
C GLN A 104 15.31 -12.82 -12.13
N HIS A 105 15.90 -13.97 -12.45
CA HIS A 105 15.13 -15.19 -12.77
C HIS A 105 14.25 -15.59 -11.58
N GLY A 106 13.13 -16.26 -11.87
CA GLY A 106 12.13 -16.58 -10.84
C GLY A 106 11.14 -15.45 -10.54
N THR A 107 11.18 -14.37 -11.32
CA THR A 107 10.19 -13.28 -11.24
C THR A 107 9.30 -13.25 -12.48
N ARG A 108 8.07 -12.76 -12.33
CA ARG A 108 7.17 -12.52 -13.47
C ARG A 108 7.74 -11.47 -14.44
N ALA A 109 8.53 -10.52 -13.94
CA ALA A 109 9.17 -9.49 -14.76
C ALA A 109 10.10 -10.13 -15.80
N CYS A 110 10.95 -11.07 -15.40
CA CYS A 110 11.84 -11.78 -16.31
C CYS A 110 11.08 -12.63 -17.35
N TYR A 111 9.95 -13.24 -16.97
CA TYR A 111 9.09 -13.98 -17.91
C TYR A 111 8.47 -13.08 -18.99
N VAL A 112 7.98 -11.90 -18.59
CA VAL A 112 7.23 -11.00 -19.48
C VAL A 112 8.15 -10.10 -20.30
N LEU A 113 9.14 -9.49 -19.66
CA LEU A 113 10.01 -8.47 -20.26
C LEU A 113 11.16 -9.12 -21.03
N ASP A 114 11.91 -10.04 -20.40
CA ASP A 114 13.04 -10.72 -21.06
C ASP A 114 12.60 -11.92 -21.91
N ARG A 115 11.29 -12.20 -21.93
CA ARG A 115 10.70 -13.38 -22.62
C ARG A 115 11.34 -14.70 -22.19
N CYS A 116 11.89 -14.77 -20.98
CA CYS A 116 12.49 -15.99 -20.48
C CYS A 116 11.42 -17.05 -20.22
N ARG A 117 11.68 -18.31 -20.58
CA ARG A 117 10.77 -19.45 -20.42
C ARG A 117 11.31 -20.54 -19.50
N CYS A 118 12.43 -20.26 -18.83
CA CYS A 118 13.00 -21.18 -17.84
C CYS A 118 11.98 -21.53 -16.75
N THR A 119 12.16 -22.71 -16.16
CA THR A 119 11.24 -23.25 -15.14
C THR A 119 10.92 -22.24 -14.03
N PRO A 120 11.89 -21.55 -13.39
CA PRO A 120 11.55 -20.61 -12.31
C PRO A 120 10.76 -19.38 -12.80
N CYS A 121 11.05 -18.85 -14.01
CA CYS A 121 10.28 -17.73 -14.56
C CYS A 121 8.85 -18.16 -14.95
N ALA A 122 8.71 -19.36 -15.52
CA ALA A 122 7.41 -19.91 -15.90
C ALA A 122 6.54 -20.20 -14.67
N THR A 123 7.08 -20.80 -13.61
CA THR A 123 6.35 -21.03 -12.35
C THR A 123 5.93 -19.72 -11.69
N ALA A 124 6.80 -18.71 -11.66
CA ALA A 124 6.47 -17.38 -11.14
C ALA A 124 5.32 -16.71 -11.93
N ASN A 125 5.31 -16.84 -13.25
CA ASN A 125 4.22 -16.35 -14.08
C ASN A 125 2.92 -17.13 -13.81
N THR A 126 2.97 -18.46 -13.77
CA THR A 126 1.80 -19.30 -13.48
C THR A 126 1.21 -18.99 -12.10
N ALA A 127 2.04 -18.85 -11.06
CA ALA A 127 1.59 -18.46 -9.73
C ALA A 127 0.86 -17.11 -9.74
N SER A 128 1.40 -16.13 -10.47
CA SER A 128 0.79 -14.80 -10.62
C SER A 128 -0.55 -14.82 -11.39
N GLU A 129 -0.67 -15.66 -12.43
CA GLU A 129 -1.91 -15.83 -13.20
C GLU A 129 -2.97 -16.61 -12.41
N ASN A 130 -2.56 -17.62 -11.64
CA ASN A 130 -3.45 -18.37 -10.75
C ASN A 130 -4.02 -17.46 -9.65
N GLU A 131 -3.19 -16.65 -9.01
CA GLU A 131 -3.64 -15.67 -8.02
C GLU A 131 -4.61 -14.66 -8.66
N ARG A 132 -4.33 -14.19 -9.87
CA ARG A 132 -5.25 -13.31 -10.62
C ARG A 132 -6.60 -13.99 -10.85
N ASN A 133 -6.61 -15.25 -11.28
CA ASN A 133 -7.84 -16.00 -11.53
C ASN A 133 -8.62 -16.23 -10.24
N ARG A 134 -7.92 -16.52 -9.13
CA ARG A 134 -8.50 -16.66 -7.80
C ARG A 134 -9.18 -15.36 -7.34
N LEU A 135 -8.51 -14.22 -7.47
CA LEU A 135 -9.08 -12.91 -7.15
C LEU A 135 -10.31 -12.60 -8.00
N LYS A 136 -10.31 -12.97 -9.29
CA LYS A 136 -11.48 -12.80 -10.17
C LYS A 136 -12.64 -13.68 -9.73
N ALA A 137 -12.39 -14.96 -9.45
CA ALA A 137 -13.40 -15.91 -9.00
C ALA A 137 -14.07 -15.46 -7.69
N TYR A 138 -13.31 -14.85 -6.78
CA TYR A 138 -13.84 -14.29 -5.54
C TYR A 138 -14.46 -12.88 -5.69
N GLY A 139 -14.51 -12.30 -6.89
CA GLY A 139 -14.98 -10.93 -7.11
C GLY A 139 -14.07 -9.86 -6.49
N ARG A 140 -12.87 -10.23 -6.00
CA ARG A 140 -11.90 -9.33 -5.36
C ARG A 140 -10.89 -8.74 -6.35
N TYR A 141 -11.07 -8.97 -7.65
CA TYR A 141 -10.18 -8.42 -8.66
C TYR A 141 -10.57 -6.99 -9.06
N HIS A 142 -10.38 -6.04 -8.15
CA HIS A 142 -10.56 -4.61 -8.37
C HIS A 142 -9.19 -3.93 -8.52
N ARG A 143 -8.47 -4.27 -9.59
CA ARG A 143 -7.12 -3.73 -9.85
C ARG A 143 -7.10 -2.21 -9.97
N TYR A 144 -8.15 -1.64 -10.54
CA TYR A 144 -8.26 -0.21 -10.80
C TYR A 144 -9.52 0.36 -10.14
N VAL A 145 -9.35 1.43 -9.38
CA VAL A 145 -10.43 2.20 -8.76
C VAL A 145 -10.58 3.55 -9.49
N ASP A 146 -11.72 4.20 -9.25
CA ASP A 146 -11.95 5.54 -9.79
C ASP A 146 -10.98 6.55 -9.17
N ALA A 147 -10.47 7.46 -9.99
CA ALA A 147 -9.44 8.41 -9.58
C ALA A 147 -10.01 9.75 -9.10
N TYR A 148 -11.30 10.02 -9.29
CA TYR A 148 -11.88 11.32 -8.96
C TYR A 148 -11.90 11.60 -7.45
N PRO A 149 -12.45 10.72 -6.59
CA PRO A 149 -12.38 10.90 -5.13
C PRO A 149 -10.95 11.03 -4.62
N LEU A 150 -10.01 10.34 -5.27
CA LEU A 150 -8.61 10.40 -4.88
C LEU A 150 -7.95 11.75 -5.21
N ARG A 151 -8.35 12.40 -6.31
CA ARG A 151 -7.89 13.75 -6.65
C ARG A 151 -8.40 14.79 -5.65
N LEU A 152 -9.66 14.66 -5.21
CA LEU A 152 -10.22 15.54 -4.17
C LEU A 152 -9.41 15.42 -2.89
N HIS A 153 -9.14 14.19 -2.45
CA HIS A 153 -8.33 13.95 -1.27
C HIS A 153 -6.89 14.51 -1.40
N VAL A 154 -6.25 14.34 -2.56
CA VAL A 154 -4.93 14.94 -2.81
C VAL A 154 -5.01 16.47 -2.81
N GLN A 155 -6.12 17.06 -3.22
CA GLN A 155 -6.34 18.50 -3.14
C GLN A 155 -6.53 18.96 -1.69
N GLU A 156 -7.30 18.24 -0.87
CA GLU A 156 -7.41 18.50 0.58
C GLU A 156 -6.04 18.49 1.26
N LEU A 157 -5.21 17.47 0.97
CA LEU A 157 -3.83 17.40 1.48
C LEU A 157 -3.00 18.63 1.06
N ARG A 158 -3.22 19.15 -0.15
CA ARG A 158 -2.52 20.33 -0.66
C ARG A 158 -3.01 21.62 -0.02
N GLU A 159 -4.32 21.78 0.15
CA GLU A 159 -4.94 22.91 0.86
C GLU A 159 -4.47 22.95 2.31
N ALA A 160 -4.29 21.78 2.91
CA ALA A 160 -3.73 21.62 4.23
C ALA A 160 -2.19 21.78 4.26
N GLY A 161 -1.55 22.12 3.13
CA GLY A 161 -0.16 22.56 3.02
C GLY A 161 0.83 21.52 2.49
N MET A 162 0.39 20.29 2.19
CA MET A 162 1.27 19.23 1.70
C MET A 162 1.47 19.30 0.18
N GLY A 163 2.67 19.68 -0.26
CA GLY A 163 3.04 19.64 -1.67
C GLY A 163 3.14 18.21 -2.23
N LEU A 164 2.98 18.05 -3.55
CA LEU A 164 2.99 16.72 -4.21
C LEU A 164 4.27 15.91 -3.99
N LYS A 165 5.43 16.57 -3.83
CA LYS A 165 6.70 15.91 -3.47
C LYS A 165 6.63 15.28 -2.09
N THR A 166 6.10 16.00 -1.11
CA THR A 166 5.90 15.52 0.25
C THR A 166 4.88 14.39 0.29
N ILE A 167 3.77 14.52 -0.46
CA ILE A 167 2.77 13.45 -0.61
C ILE A 167 3.42 12.19 -1.18
N ALA A 168 4.25 12.32 -2.23
CA ALA A 168 4.95 11.21 -2.86
C ALA A 168 5.88 10.47 -1.87
N GLU A 169 6.68 11.23 -1.14
CA GLU A 169 7.61 10.70 -0.14
C GLU A 169 6.88 9.97 0.99
N ARG A 170 5.83 10.58 1.55
CA ARG A 170 5.07 10.02 2.67
C ARG A 170 4.23 8.80 2.29
N SER A 171 3.59 8.82 1.11
CA SER A 171 2.78 7.70 0.62
C SER A 171 3.62 6.57 0.00
N GLY A 172 4.90 6.82 -0.30
CA GLY A 172 5.72 5.89 -1.10
C GLY A 172 5.16 5.66 -2.50
N VAL A 173 4.44 6.64 -3.04
CA VAL A 173 3.93 6.66 -4.43
C VAL A 173 4.88 7.50 -5.27
N ALA A 174 5.25 7.00 -6.45
CA ALA A 174 6.16 7.73 -7.33
C ALA A 174 5.59 9.11 -7.70
N HIS A 175 6.40 10.16 -7.60
CA HIS A 175 6.00 11.55 -7.91
C HIS A 175 5.39 11.68 -9.32
N GLY A 176 5.94 10.99 -10.31
CA GLY A 176 5.40 10.99 -11.67
C GLY A 176 4.01 10.35 -11.79
N ALA A 177 3.66 9.41 -10.90
CA ALA A 177 2.31 8.83 -10.84
C ALA A 177 1.30 9.83 -10.24
N LEU A 178 1.69 10.54 -9.19
CA LEU A 178 0.91 11.65 -8.61
C LEU A 178 0.71 12.80 -9.61
N TRP A 179 1.75 13.17 -10.36
CA TRP A 179 1.65 14.18 -11.41
C TRP A 179 0.63 13.79 -12.49
N LYS A 180 0.67 12.54 -12.95
CA LYS A 180 -0.31 12.01 -13.92
C LYS A 180 -1.72 11.83 -13.36
N LEU A 181 -1.84 11.64 -12.04
CA LEU A 181 -3.13 11.57 -11.36
C LEU A 181 -3.82 12.94 -11.36
N MET A 182 -3.07 14.00 -11.05
CA MET A 182 -3.59 15.36 -10.90
C MET A 182 -3.73 16.11 -12.22
N TYR A 183 -2.69 16.07 -13.07
CA TYR A 183 -2.62 16.91 -14.28
C TYR A 183 -2.72 16.08 -15.57
N GLY A 184 -2.41 14.79 -15.50
CA GLY A 184 -2.46 13.90 -16.64
C GLY A 184 -1.13 13.71 -17.36
N LYS A 185 -1.19 12.99 -18.47
CA LYS A 185 -0.06 12.83 -19.40
C LYS A 185 -0.25 13.80 -20.56
N ARG A 186 0.81 14.52 -20.92
CA ARG A 186 0.83 15.32 -22.15
C ARG A 186 0.68 14.39 -23.36
N GLN A 187 -0.36 14.66 -24.15
CA GLN A 187 -0.67 13.96 -25.38
C GLN A 187 0.08 14.62 -26.56
N PRO A 188 0.22 13.94 -27.71
CA PRO A 188 0.85 14.51 -28.90
C PRO A 188 0.18 15.79 -29.42
N ASP A 189 -1.14 15.92 -29.21
CA ASP A 189 -1.95 17.11 -29.54
C ASP A 189 -1.77 18.29 -28.56
N GLY A 190 -0.93 18.13 -27.53
CA GLY A 190 -0.70 19.14 -26.51
C GLY A 190 -1.69 19.12 -25.35
N SER A 191 -2.79 18.36 -25.44
CA SER A 191 -3.78 18.23 -24.38
C SER A 191 -3.22 17.47 -23.16
N GLN A 192 -3.81 17.74 -21.99
CA GLN A 192 -3.49 17.05 -20.74
C GLN A 192 -4.79 16.64 -20.05
N THR A 193 -5.01 15.33 -19.96
CA THR A 193 -6.18 14.78 -19.29
C THR A 193 -5.75 13.93 -18.09
N PRO A 194 -6.22 14.27 -16.87
CA PRO A 194 -5.94 13.47 -15.67
C PRO A 194 -6.39 12.01 -15.83
N SER A 195 -5.66 11.11 -15.16
CA SER A 195 -5.95 9.67 -15.24
C SER A 195 -7.35 9.38 -14.69
N ARG A 196 -8.22 8.69 -15.47
CA ARG A 196 -9.58 8.34 -15.02
C ARG A 196 -9.59 7.26 -13.94
N ARG A 197 -8.62 6.36 -13.96
CA ARG A 197 -8.50 5.23 -13.03
C ARG A 197 -7.09 5.12 -12.49
N VAL A 198 -6.97 4.60 -11.28
CA VAL A 198 -5.71 4.42 -10.56
C VAL A 198 -5.64 3.00 -9.99
N LEU A 199 -4.43 2.47 -9.80
CA LEU A 199 -4.27 1.18 -9.14
C LEU A 199 -4.78 1.25 -7.70
N ARG A 200 -5.50 0.22 -7.25
CA ARG A 200 -6.06 0.17 -5.89
C ARG A 200 -4.99 0.36 -4.81
N GLN A 201 -3.85 -0.33 -4.94
CA GLN A 201 -2.72 -0.18 -4.03
C GLN A 201 -2.20 1.26 -3.93
N THR A 202 -2.25 2.00 -5.04
CA THR A 202 -1.87 3.42 -5.05
C THR A 202 -2.91 4.27 -4.33
N ALA A 203 -4.21 3.98 -4.51
CA ALA A 203 -5.27 4.66 -3.80
C ALA A 203 -5.19 4.41 -2.28
N GLU A 204 -4.98 3.16 -1.85
CA GLU A 204 -4.82 2.78 -0.45
C GLU A 204 -3.66 3.54 0.22
N LYS A 205 -2.51 3.62 -0.46
CA LYS A 205 -1.34 4.39 0.03
C LYS A 205 -1.61 5.88 0.19
N LEU A 206 -2.44 6.45 -0.68
CA LEU A 206 -2.75 7.88 -0.64
C LEU A 206 -3.82 8.19 0.40
N TYR A 207 -4.87 7.37 0.50
CA TYR A 207 -5.88 7.49 1.56
C TYR A 207 -5.33 7.22 2.96
N ALA A 208 -4.20 6.51 3.08
CA ALA A 208 -3.52 6.35 4.36
C ALA A 208 -2.94 7.68 4.90
N LEU A 209 -2.87 8.74 4.09
CA LEU A 209 -2.45 10.06 4.53
C LEU A 209 -3.67 10.84 5.03
N ASP A 210 -3.69 11.14 6.32
CA ASP A 210 -4.73 11.96 6.93
C ASP A 210 -4.45 13.45 6.67
N PRO A 211 -5.44 14.27 6.25
CA PRO A 211 -5.31 15.73 6.23
C PRO A 211 -4.91 16.32 7.59
N ALA A 212 -5.27 15.69 8.71
CA ALA A 212 -4.83 16.10 10.04
C ALA A 212 -3.30 15.95 10.26
N TRP A 213 -2.61 15.13 9.45
CA TRP A 213 -1.14 15.05 9.49
C TRP A 213 -0.44 16.32 9.01
N SER A 214 -1.16 17.21 8.32
CA SER A 214 -0.60 18.44 7.78
C SER A 214 -0.79 19.65 8.70
N THR A 215 -1.00 19.45 10.01
CA THR A 215 -0.66 20.48 11.01
C THR A 215 0.70 21.05 10.61
N GLN A 216 0.78 22.35 10.38
CA GLN A 216 1.76 22.95 9.46
C GLN A 216 3.18 22.79 9.98
N LEU A 217 3.34 22.63 11.30
CA LEU A 217 4.59 22.30 11.94
C LEU A 217 5.07 20.85 11.67
N ARG A 218 4.27 19.99 11.03
CA ARG A 218 4.63 18.63 10.55
C ARG A 218 5.00 18.59 9.08
N LEU A 219 4.82 19.69 8.34
CA LEU A 219 5.29 19.86 6.95
C LEU A 219 6.82 19.80 6.85
N ALA A 220 7.33 19.67 5.63
CA ALA A 220 8.76 19.71 5.36
C ALA A 220 9.33 21.09 5.75
N GLY A 221 10.57 21.12 6.27
CA GLY A 221 11.15 22.35 6.83
C GLY A 221 11.24 23.54 5.86
N GLY A 222 11.33 23.28 4.56
CA GLY A 222 11.38 24.33 3.53
C GLY A 222 10.00 24.88 3.10
N ALA A 223 8.89 24.30 3.55
CA ALA A 223 7.56 24.82 3.24
C ALA A 223 7.35 26.17 3.94
N VAL A 224 6.68 27.10 3.27
CA VAL A 224 6.33 28.43 3.81
C VAL A 224 4.95 28.34 4.45
N LEU A 225 4.82 28.80 5.69
CA LEU A 225 3.55 28.89 6.40
C LEU A 225 2.63 29.92 5.75
N ASP A 226 1.32 29.75 5.92
CA ASP A 226 0.36 30.80 5.63
C ASP A 226 0.57 32.02 6.56
N GLN A 227 -0.14 33.10 6.26
CA GLN A 227 0.03 34.35 6.99
C GLN A 227 -0.46 34.26 8.43
N GLU A 228 -1.59 33.59 8.65
CA GLU A 228 -2.23 33.44 9.95
C GLU A 228 -1.34 32.67 10.94
N ARG A 229 -0.77 31.54 10.52
CA ARG A 229 0.10 30.73 11.40
C ARG A 229 1.47 31.35 11.56
N SER A 230 1.98 32.01 10.51
CA SER A 230 3.18 32.84 10.66
C SER A 230 2.95 33.90 11.74
N ALA A 231 1.81 34.59 11.71
CA ALA A 231 1.46 35.59 12.72
C ALA A 231 1.34 34.98 14.13
N ALA A 232 0.76 33.78 14.29
CA ALA A 232 0.70 33.09 15.57
C ALA A 232 2.09 32.78 16.17
N VAL A 233 3.05 32.35 15.33
CA VAL A 233 4.44 32.16 15.76
C VAL A 233 5.13 33.50 16.04
N SER A 234 4.84 34.53 15.25
CA SER A 234 5.33 35.89 15.49
C SER A 234 4.86 36.45 16.84
N ARG A 235 3.60 36.19 17.26
CA ARG A 235 3.09 36.60 18.58
C ARG A 235 3.92 36.01 19.73
N ARG A 236 4.35 34.74 19.61
CA ARG A 236 5.27 34.12 20.58
C ARG A 236 6.60 34.85 20.66
N LEU A 237 7.18 35.23 19.51
CA LEU A 237 8.42 36.02 19.48
C LEU A 237 8.22 37.43 20.04
N GLN A 238 7.08 38.06 19.78
CA GLN A 238 6.70 39.38 20.34
C GLN A 238 6.61 39.32 21.87
N ALA A 239 6.08 38.22 22.42
CA ALA A 239 6.02 38.00 23.86
C ALA A 239 7.41 37.89 24.50
N LEU A 240 8.39 37.29 23.81
CA LEU A 240 9.79 37.32 24.28
C LEU A 240 10.34 38.76 24.30
N VAL A 241 9.98 39.59 23.31
CA VAL A 241 10.36 41.01 23.32
C VAL A 241 9.70 41.76 24.49
N ALA A 242 8.45 41.42 24.82
CA ALA A 242 7.74 41.96 25.97
C ALA A 242 8.37 41.57 27.32
N LEU A 243 9.04 40.41 27.42
CA LEU A 243 9.87 40.05 28.57
C LEU A 243 11.19 40.86 28.63
N GLY A 244 11.65 41.34 27.48
CA GLY A 244 12.86 42.15 27.33
C GLY A 244 13.95 41.51 26.46
N TRP A 245 13.68 40.38 25.79
CA TRP A 245 14.62 39.82 24.83
C TRP A 245 14.72 40.71 23.59
N SER A 246 15.93 41.16 23.24
CA SER A 246 16.09 42.00 22.05
C SER A 246 15.88 41.21 20.76
N MET A 247 15.33 41.84 19.73
CA MET A 247 15.16 41.21 18.41
C MET A 247 16.50 40.75 17.81
N SER A 248 17.61 41.43 18.11
CA SER A 248 18.96 41.00 17.70
C SER A 248 19.37 39.70 18.37
N GLU A 249 19.08 39.54 19.67
CA GLU A 249 19.39 38.33 20.43
C GLU A 249 18.50 37.15 20.02
N ILE A 250 17.20 37.39 19.80
CA ILE A 250 16.28 36.42 19.22
C ILE A 250 16.81 35.98 17.84
N GLY A 251 17.20 36.93 16.99
CA GLY A 251 17.78 36.65 15.67
C GLY A 251 19.03 35.77 15.73
N ARG A 252 19.94 36.09 16.64
CA ARG A 252 21.18 35.33 16.89
C ARG A 252 20.86 33.88 17.28
N ARG A 253 19.93 33.68 18.22
CA ARG A 253 19.52 32.35 18.70
C ARG A 253 18.77 31.53 17.63
N LEU A 254 18.02 32.19 16.75
CA LEU A 254 17.39 31.53 15.59
C LEU A 254 18.40 31.17 14.48
N GLY A 255 19.63 31.67 14.56
CA GLY A 255 20.67 31.50 13.53
C GLY A 255 20.44 32.38 12.29
N LEU A 256 19.68 33.48 12.44
CA LEU A 256 19.44 34.45 11.38
C LEU A 256 20.56 35.51 11.43
N ARG A 257 21.46 35.47 10.44
CA ARG A 257 22.70 36.29 10.41
C ARG A 257 22.48 37.80 10.32
N HIS A 258 21.28 38.28 9.96
CA HIS A 258 21.00 39.71 9.77
C HIS A 258 19.70 40.13 10.44
N ALA A 259 19.76 41.22 11.23
CA ALA A 259 18.60 41.81 11.91
C ALA A 259 17.46 42.21 10.95
N ALA A 260 17.81 42.60 9.71
CA ALA A 260 16.85 42.93 8.65
C ALA A 260 15.91 41.76 8.28
N ASN A 261 16.29 40.51 8.57
CA ASN A 261 15.43 39.35 8.34
C ASN A 261 14.55 39.02 9.55
N VAL A 262 14.96 39.43 10.75
CA VAL A 262 14.30 39.07 12.01
C VAL A 262 13.17 40.04 12.32
N ILE A 263 13.35 41.34 12.07
CA ILE A 263 12.36 42.37 12.39
C ILE A 263 11.00 42.11 11.67
N PRO A 264 10.94 41.86 10.35
CA PRO A 264 9.67 41.59 9.68
C PRO A 264 9.01 40.27 10.13
N ILE A 265 9.82 39.30 10.57
CA ILE A 265 9.32 38.03 11.13
C ILE A 265 8.69 38.29 12.50
N VAL A 266 9.38 38.99 13.41
CA VAL A 266 8.84 39.30 14.74
C VAL A 266 7.59 40.15 14.64
N ARG A 267 7.53 41.13 13.73
CA ARG A 267 6.33 41.96 13.51
C ARG A 267 5.17 41.22 12.85
N GLY A 268 5.38 40.01 12.32
CA GLY A 268 4.36 39.26 11.59
C GLY A 268 4.11 39.75 10.16
N GLU A 269 4.96 40.63 9.63
CA GLU A 269 4.85 41.19 8.28
C GLU A 269 5.33 40.21 7.19
N ARG A 270 6.06 39.15 7.59
CA ARG A 270 6.67 38.19 6.68
C ARG A 270 6.29 36.75 7.03
N ARG A 271 5.78 36.03 6.02
CA ARG A 271 5.60 34.58 6.08
C ARG A 271 6.94 33.88 6.30
N MET A 272 6.97 32.90 7.20
CA MET A 272 8.18 32.16 7.54
C MET A 272 8.11 30.70 7.11
N THR A 273 9.27 30.04 7.02
CA THR A 273 9.31 28.60 6.74
C THR A 273 8.98 27.78 7.98
N VAL A 274 8.55 26.53 7.77
CA VAL A 274 8.28 25.56 8.85
C VAL A 274 9.53 25.32 9.70
N ALA A 275 10.71 25.27 9.09
CA ALA A 275 11.97 25.13 9.83
C ALA A 275 12.22 26.33 10.76
N THR A 276 11.97 27.55 10.29
CA THR A 276 12.09 28.76 11.11
C THR A 276 11.04 28.78 12.21
N ALA A 277 9.80 28.40 11.91
CA ALA A 277 8.72 28.34 12.90
C ALA A 277 9.00 27.33 14.02
N ARG A 278 9.53 26.14 13.68
CA ARG A 278 9.96 25.14 14.69
C ARG A 278 11.05 25.69 15.61
N LYS A 279 12.05 26.38 15.05
CA LYS A 279 13.10 27.03 15.84
C LYS A 279 12.55 28.14 16.74
N ALA A 280 11.59 28.92 16.22
CA ALA A 280 10.94 29.99 16.98
C ALA A 280 10.11 29.45 18.14
N ASN A 281 9.34 28.38 17.94
CA ASN A 281 8.59 27.73 19.02
C ASN A 281 9.51 27.13 20.08
N ALA A 282 10.55 26.40 19.67
CA ALA A 282 11.53 25.86 20.62
C ALA A 282 12.23 26.97 21.43
N LEU A 283 12.55 28.09 20.78
CA LEU A 283 13.12 29.27 21.45
C LEU A 283 12.13 29.91 22.43
N PHE A 284 10.84 29.96 22.08
CA PHE A 284 9.80 30.45 22.98
C PHE A 284 9.66 29.55 24.20
N GLU A 285 9.59 28.24 24.02
CA GLU A 285 9.52 27.27 25.13
C GLU A 285 10.73 27.38 26.07
N GLU A 286 11.93 27.63 25.53
CA GLU A 286 13.15 27.85 26.34
C GLU A 286 13.07 29.13 27.17
N LEU A 287 12.50 30.20 26.62
CA LEU A 287 12.66 31.56 27.14
C LEU A 287 11.39 32.18 27.74
N CYS A 288 10.22 31.56 27.60
CA CYS A 288 8.94 32.13 28.02
C CYS A 288 8.85 32.37 29.55
N MET A 289 9.66 31.66 30.34
CA MET A 289 9.76 31.81 31.79
C MET A 289 11.11 32.39 32.26
N THR A 290 11.92 32.90 31.33
CA THR A 290 13.29 33.37 31.61
C THR A 290 13.47 34.82 31.19
N LEU A 291 13.99 35.65 32.09
CA LEU A 291 14.37 37.03 31.77
C LEU A 291 15.75 37.08 31.08
N PRO A 292 15.97 38.06 30.17
CA PRO A 292 17.29 38.25 29.59
C PRO A 292 18.35 38.58 30.66
N PRO A 293 19.64 38.25 30.45
CA PRO A 293 20.72 38.60 31.36
C PRO A 293 20.72 40.11 31.69
N ALA A 294 21.10 40.46 32.92
CA ALA A 294 21.05 41.83 33.44
C ALA A 294 22.31 42.24 34.22
N ASP A 295 23.40 41.49 34.07
CA ASP A 295 24.64 41.64 34.86
C ASP A 295 25.34 42.96 34.55
N THR A 296 25.34 43.35 33.27
CA THR A 296 26.01 44.55 32.78
C THR A 296 25.03 45.69 32.48
N VAL A 297 25.53 46.94 32.53
CA VAL A 297 24.72 48.12 32.17
C VAL A 297 24.14 48.02 30.75
N PRO A 298 24.91 47.63 29.70
CA PRO A 298 24.35 47.50 28.35
C PRO A 298 23.22 46.48 28.25
N GLN A 299 23.31 45.36 28.97
CA GLN A 299 22.26 44.34 29.03
C GLN A 299 20.96 44.91 29.65
N ARG A 300 21.06 45.62 30.79
CA ARG A 300 19.91 46.27 31.44
C ARG A 300 19.25 47.31 30.53
N VAL A 301 20.05 48.12 29.85
CA VAL A 301 19.57 49.12 28.89
C VAL A 301 18.84 48.45 27.72
N THR A 302 19.42 47.37 27.19
CA THR A 302 18.84 46.62 26.07
C THR A 302 17.50 46.00 26.43
N ALA A 303 17.42 45.33 27.59
CA ALA A 303 16.17 44.73 28.07
C ALA A 303 15.08 45.79 28.31
N THR A 304 15.47 46.94 28.86
CA THR A 304 14.54 48.06 29.09
C THR A 304 14.02 48.65 27.78
N ARG A 305 14.89 48.82 26.78
CA ARG A 305 14.48 49.27 25.44
C ARG A 305 13.54 48.29 24.76
N SER A 306 13.80 46.99 24.86
CA SER A 306 12.92 45.95 24.29
C SER A 306 11.53 45.94 24.93
N ARG A 307 11.45 46.03 26.26
CA ARG A 307 10.16 46.14 26.97
C ARG A 307 9.39 47.40 26.60
N ARG A 308 10.08 48.55 26.52
CA ARG A 308 9.47 49.81 26.09
C ARG A 308 8.91 49.70 24.67
N TYR A 309 9.70 49.13 23.76
CA TYR A 309 9.29 48.93 22.37
C TYR A 309 8.08 47.99 22.26
N ALA A 310 8.09 46.86 22.98
CA ALA A 310 6.93 45.96 23.04
C ALA A 310 5.67 46.67 23.53
N LYS A 311 5.78 47.50 24.58
CA LYS A 311 4.67 48.30 25.10
C LYS A 311 4.15 49.30 24.08
N GLU A 312 5.03 49.99 23.36
CA GLU A 312 4.68 50.93 22.28
C GLU A 312 3.96 50.22 21.11
N GLN A 313 4.25 48.95 20.87
CA GLN A 313 3.61 48.12 19.84
C GLN A 313 2.40 47.32 20.33
N GLY A 314 2.05 47.41 21.63
CA GLY A 314 0.94 46.65 22.22
C GLY A 314 1.19 45.14 22.34
N TRP A 315 2.45 44.71 22.37
CA TRP A 315 2.79 43.29 22.49
C TRP A 315 2.70 42.81 23.94
N VAL A 316 2.01 41.69 24.14
CA VAL A 316 1.73 41.11 25.45
C VAL A 316 2.81 40.11 25.88
N PRO A 317 3.11 39.99 27.19
CA PRO A 317 4.01 38.97 27.72
C PRO A 317 3.40 37.55 27.64
N PRO A 318 4.22 36.47 27.78
CA PRO A 318 3.76 35.10 27.57
C PRO A 318 2.54 34.66 28.38
N LEU A 319 2.44 35.04 29.66
CA LEU A 319 1.27 34.70 30.48
C LEU A 319 -0.04 35.28 29.92
N ALA A 320 0.00 36.49 29.36
CA ALA A 320 -1.17 37.13 28.75
C ALA A 320 -1.38 36.71 27.29
N LEU A 321 -0.50 35.88 26.74
CA LEU A 321 -0.65 35.29 25.41
C LEU A 321 -1.47 34.00 25.46
N GLU A 322 -1.33 33.20 26.53
CA GLU A 322 -2.12 31.98 26.73
C GLU A 322 -3.62 32.30 26.79
N ASP A 323 -4.00 33.35 27.53
CA ASP A 323 -5.39 33.84 27.60
C ASP A 323 -5.95 34.25 26.21
N LEU A 324 -5.12 34.76 25.30
CA LEU A 324 -5.54 35.19 23.96
C LEU A 324 -5.62 34.05 22.95
N ASP A 325 -4.75 33.04 23.05
CA ASP A 325 -4.78 31.87 22.17
C ASP A 325 -5.99 30.96 22.50
N ASP A 326 -6.44 30.93 23.77
CA ASP A 326 -7.66 30.26 24.23
C ASP A 326 -8.95 30.94 23.71
N GLU A 327 -8.98 32.28 23.68
CA GLU A 327 -10.11 33.04 23.11
C GLU A 327 -10.21 32.93 21.57
N LEU A 328 -9.09 32.64 20.89
CA LEU A 328 -9.02 32.53 19.43
C LEU A 328 -9.06 31.09 18.90
N GLY A 329 -9.06 30.08 19.78
CA GLY A 329 -9.19 28.67 19.40
C GLY A 329 -8.01 28.08 18.62
N VAL A 330 -6.78 28.57 18.84
CA VAL A 330 -5.58 28.22 18.04
C VAL A 330 -4.60 27.30 18.81
N ALA A 331 -5.14 26.30 19.52
CA ALA A 331 -4.35 25.29 20.24
C ALA A 331 -3.73 24.23 19.32
#